data_AF-A0A2N1J413-F1
#
_entry.id   AF-A0A2N1J413-F1
#
_cell.length_a   1.000
_cell.length_b   1.000
_cell.length_c   1.000
_cell.angle_alpha   90.00
_cell.angle_beta   90.00
_cell.angle_gamma   90.00
#
_symmetry.space_group_name_H-M   'P 1'
#
loop_
_entity.id
_entity.type
_entity.pdbx_description
1 polymer ?
#
loop_
_entity_poly.entity_id
_entity_poly.type
_entity_poly.pdbx_seq_one_letter_code
_entity_poly.pdbx_strand_id
1 'polypeptide(L)'
;MIEKYNINERLTIELLESEELNHFEIIDKFIKRLKKYQVQIAIDDFGSGYSNFAYIIKLDIDYLKIDSSLIENIHKDKQALKIVKSIISFAKQLDIKVVAEKVHNQEIYNILTDLKVDYLQGYYISKPKPTI
;
A
#
# COMPACT_ATOMS: atom_id res chain seq x y z
N MET A 1 0.68 -23.97 7.71
CA MET A 1 -0.40 -23.10 8.23
C MET A 1 -1.33 -22.68 7.11
N ILE A 2 -0.82 -22.05 6.05
CA ILE A 2 -1.62 -21.57 4.90
C ILE A 2 -2.42 -22.72 4.25
N GLU A 3 -1.76 -23.81 3.86
CA GLU A 3 -2.44 -24.99 3.28
C GLU A 3 -3.37 -25.68 4.28
N LYS A 4 -2.90 -25.86 5.53
CA LYS A 4 -3.67 -26.53 6.59
C LYS A 4 -5.04 -25.87 6.83
N TYR A 5 -5.12 -24.55 6.73
CA TYR A 5 -6.35 -23.79 6.99
C TYR A 5 -7.03 -23.23 5.73
N ASN A 6 -6.47 -23.46 4.54
CA ASN A 6 -6.98 -22.96 3.26
C ASN A 6 -7.33 -21.46 3.30
N ILE A 7 -6.38 -20.64 3.75
CA ILE A 7 -6.54 -19.19 3.93
C ILE A 7 -5.80 -18.36 2.89
N ASN A 8 -5.14 -19.00 1.94
CA ASN A 8 -4.22 -18.35 1.01
C ASN A 8 -4.84 -17.18 0.23
N GLU A 9 -6.02 -17.36 -0.36
CA GLU A 9 -6.71 -16.32 -1.15
C GLU A 9 -7.27 -15.19 -0.29
N ARG A 10 -7.29 -15.36 1.04
CA ARG A 10 -7.79 -14.39 2.02
C ARG A 10 -6.67 -13.80 2.88
N LEU A 11 -5.41 -14.09 2.52
CA LEU A 11 -4.24 -13.64 3.24
C LEU A 11 -3.48 -12.63 2.39
N THR A 12 -3.32 -11.44 2.93
CA THR A 12 -2.38 -10.43 2.44
C THR A 12 -1.27 -10.28 3.45
N ILE A 13 -0.02 -10.28 2.97
CA ILE A 13 1.15 -9.99 3.79
C ILE A 13 1.65 -8.59 3.45
N GLU A 14 1.76 -7.75 4.48
CA GLU A 14 2.28 -6.39 4.35
C GLU A 14 3.77 -6.38 4.70
N LEU A 15 4.58 -5.77 3.85
CA LEU A 15 6.01 -5.57 4.05
C LEU A 15 6.28 -4.08 4.08
N LEU A 16 6.93 -3.59 5.14
CA LEU A 16 7.37 -2.19 5.22
C LEU A 16 8.31 -1.86 4.04
N GLU A 17 8.24 -0.63 3.56
CA GLU A 17 9.24 -0.08 2.65
C GLU A 17 10.63 -0.17 3.31
N SER A 18 11.48 -1.08 2.81
CA SER A 18 12.81 -1.27 3.36
C SER A 18 13.77 -0.19 2.83
N GLU A 19 14.25 0.68 3.71
CA GLU A 19 15.25 1.71 3.36
C GLU A 19 16.59 1.12 2.90
N GLU A 20 16.88 -0.14 3.26
CA GLU A 20 18.15 -0.80 2.96
C GLU A 20 18.10 -1.59 1.65
N LEU A 21 18.73 -1.03 0.62
CA LEU A 21 18.97 -1.63 -0.71
C LEU A 21 19.68 -3.01 -0.70
N ASN A 22 20.06 -3.53 0.46
CA ASN A 22 20.86 -4.75 0.61
C ASN A 22 20.04 -6.05 0.64
N HIS A 23 18.71 -5.97 0.64
CA HIS A 23 17.85 -7.15 0.86
C HIS A 23 16.88 -7.48 -0.28
N PHE A 24 17.02 -6.88 -1.47
CA PHE A 24 16.12 -7.15 -2.61
C PHE A 24 15.99 -8.65 -2.92
N GLU A 25 17.11 -9.38 -3.05
CA GLU A 25 17.05 -10.80 -3.40
C GLU A 25 16.32 -11.64 -2.35
N ILE A 26 16.44 -11.28 -1.07
CA ILE A 26 15.78 -12.00 0.02
C ILE A 26 14.28 -11.74 -0.03
N ILE A 27 13.88 -10.48 -0.20
CA ILE A 27 12.47 -10.08 -0.26
C ILE A 27 11.80 -10.64 -1.52
N ASP A 28 12.46 -10.57 -2.69
CA ASP A 28 11.95 -11.16 -3.94
C ASP A 28 11.77 -12.68 -3.83
N LYS A 29 12.75 -13.40 -3.25
CA LYS A 29 12.61 -14.85 -3.00
C LYS A 29 11.46 -15.15 -2.03
N PHE A 30 11.28 -14.33 -1.00
CA PHE A 30 10.18 -14.46 -0.06
C PHE A 30 8.82 -14.26 -0.73
N ILE A 31 8.66 -13.17 -1.49
CA ILE A 31 7.45 -12.86 -2.26
C ILE A 31 7.13 -13.98 -3.23
N LYS A 32 8.09 -14.41 -4.05
CA LYS A 32 7.92 -15.53 -4.99
C LYS A 32 7.49 -16.82 -4.30
N ARG A 33 7.96 -17.08 -3.08
CA ARG A 33 7.52 -18.24 -2.29
C ARG A 33 6.06 -18.12 -1.88
N LEU A 34 5.61 -16.94 -1.46
CA LEU A 34 4.23 -16.72 -1.05
C LEU A 34 3.26 -16.71 -2.23
N LYS A 35 3.66 -16.14 -3.37
CA LYS A 35 2.84 -16.09 -4.58
C LYS A 35 2.54 -17.48 -5.16
N LYS A 36 3.42 -18.48 -4.95
CA LYS A 36 3.12 -19.90 -5.24
C LYS A 36 1.89 -20.43 -4.51
N TYR A 37 1.52 -19.80 -3.39
CA TYR A 37 0.32 -20.14 -2.64
C TYR A 37 -0.87 -19.24 -3.00
N GLN A 38 -0.73 -18.27 -3.90
CA GLN A 38 -1.74 -17.24 -4.19
C GLN A 38 -2.00 -16.26 -3.03
N VAL A 39 -1.03 -16.13 -2.11
CA VAL A 39 -1.04 -15.10 -1.07
C VAL A 39 -0.76 -13.74 -1.72
N GLN A 40 -1.52 -12.72 -1.33
CA GLN A 40 -1.33 -11.36 -1.83
C GLN A 40 -0.25 -10.64 -1.04
N ILE A 41 0.44 -9.71 -1.69
CA ILE A 41 1.53 -8.93 -1.10
C ILE A 41 1.22 -7.44 -1.18
N ALA A 42 1.40 -6.74 -0.07
CA ALA A 42 1.33 -5.29 0.01
C ALA A 42 2.69 -4.72 0.42
N ILE A 43 3.07 -3.59 -0.16
CA ILE A 43 4.13 -2.74 0.40
C ILE A 43 3.47 -1.65 1.24
N ASP A 44 3.93 -1.54 2.49
CA ASP A 44 3.41 -0.63 3.50
C ASP A 44 4.31 0.60 3.69
N ASP A 45 3.73 1.69 4.20
CA ASP A 45 4.40 2.97 4.44
C ASP A 45 5.16 3.56 3.23
N PHE A 46 4.67 3.33 2.01
CA PHE A 46 5.33 3.84 0.80
C PHE A 46 5.27 5.38 0.74
N GLY A 47 6.44 6.02 0.76
CA GLY A 47 6.57 7.48 0.71
C GLY A 47 6.77 8.19 2.05
N SER A 48 6.96 7.44 3.14
CA SER A 48 7.40 7.96 4.45
C SER A 48 8.86 8.45 4.47
N GLY A 49 9.66 8.07 3.45
CA GLY A 49 11.08 8.42 3.32
C GLY A 49 11.54 8.40 1.85
N TYR A 50 12.46 7.51 1.51
CA TYR A 50 12.92 7.33 0.12
C TYR A 50 12.01 6.36 -0.64
N SER A 51 10.97 6.88 -1.31
CA SER A 51 10.13 6.08 -2.22
C SER A 51 10.96 5.40 -3.30
N ASN A 52 11.14 4.08 -3.20
CA ASN A 52 11.97 3.34 -4.15
C ASN A 52 11.14 2.77 -5.31
N PHE A 53 10.72 3.63 -6.23
CA PHE A 53 9.98 3.22 -7.43
C PHE A 53 10.68 2.10 -8.22
N ALA A 54 12.01 2.15 -8.32
CA ALA A 54 12.79 1.14 -9.04
C ALA A 54 12.73 -0.24 -8.37
N TYR A 55 12.55 -0.27 -7.05
CA TYR A 55 12.34 -1.50 -6.29
C TYR A 55 10.95 -2.07 -6.54
N ILE A 56 9.91 -1.24 -6.50
CA ILE A 56 8.53 -1.64 -6.76
C ILE A 56 8.36 -2.27 -8.15
N ILE A 57 8.97 -1.69 -9.18
CA ILE A 57 8.92 -2.23 -10.57
C ILE A 57 9.41 -3.69 -10.65
N LYS A 58 10.32 -4.10 -9.75
CA LYS A 58 10.93 -5.43 -9.78
C LYS A 58 10.19 -6.47 -8.94
N LEU A 59 9.25 -6.06 -8.10
CA LEU A 59 8.52 -6.96 -7.21
C LEU A 59 7.14 -7.31 -7.76
N ASP A 60 6.75 -8.57 -7.57
CA ASP A 60 5.39 -9.05 -7.86
C ASP A 60 4.47 -8.78 -6.66
N ILE A 61 3.96 -7.54 -6.58
CA ILE A 61 3.08 -7.07 -5.49
C ILE A 61 1.66 -6.79 -6.00
N ASP A 62 0.70 -6.89 -5.09
CA ASP A 62 -0.73 -6.68 -5.39
C ASP A 62 -1.22 -5.31 -4.92
N TYR A 63 -0.63 -4.80 -3.81
CA TYR A 63 -1.03 -3.54 -3.21
C TYR A 63 0.17 -2.63 -2.88
N LEU A 64 -0.06 -1.33 -3.00
CA LEU A 64 0.82 -0.28 -2.52
C LEU A 64 0.05 0.60 -1.55
N LYS A 65 0.47 0.62 -0.29
CA LYS A 65 -0.14 1.44 0.76
C LYS A 65 0.65 2.74 0.89
N ILE A 66 -0.01 3.87 0.63
CA ILE A 66 0.59 5.19 0.70
C ILE A 66 0.71 5.59 2.16
N ASP A 67 1.93 5.98 2.56
CA ASP A 67 2.19 6.42 3.91
C ASP A 67 1.26 7.56 4.34
N SER A 68 0.83 7.45 5.58
CA SER A 68 -0.02 8.40 6.27
C SER A 68 0.49 9.84 6.26
N SER A 69 1.80 10.10 6.29
CA SER A 69 2.32 11.48 6.30
C SER A 69 1.95 12.25 5.02
N LEU A 70 1.77 11.54 3.90
CA LEU A 70 1.32 12.11 2.63
C LEU A 70 -0.20 12.28 2.58
N ILE A 71 -0.96 11.52 3.37
CA ILE A 71 -2.42 11.51 3.35
C ILE A 71 -3.02 12.48 4.37
N GLU A 72 -2.49 12.55 5.59
CA GLU A 72 -3.07 13.28 6.72
C GLU A 72 -3.39 14.75 6.37
N ASN A 73 -2.56 15.41 5.57
CA ASN A 73 -2.74 16.82 5.21
C ASN A 73 -2.98 17.06 3.71
N ILE A 74 -3.36 16.02 2.94
CA ILE A 74 -3.50 16.12 1.47
C ILE A 74 -4.50 17.20 1.00
N HIS A 75 -5.48 17.54 1.84
CA HIS A 75 -6.48 18.58 1.60
C HIS A 75 -5.94 20.01 1.74
N LYS A 76 -4.80 20.18 2.41
CA LYS A 76 -4.15 21.48 2.68
C LYS A 76 -2.80 21.61 2.00
N ASP A 77 -2.11 20.50 1.77
CA ASP A 77 -0.77 20.46 1.20
C ASP A 77 -0.82 20.11 -0.30
N LYS A 78 -0.58 21.13 -1.13
CA LYS A 78 -0.53 20.98 -2.59
C LYS A 78 0.64 20.12 -3.06
N GLN A 79 1.73 20.02 -2.31
CA GLN A 79 2.87 19.17 -2.65
C GLN A 79 2.53 17.72 -2.35
N ALA A 80 2.00 17.43 -1.17
CA ALA A 80 1.51 16.10 -0.82
C ALA A 80 0.48 15.59 -1.84
N LEU A 81 -0.49 16.44 -2.23
CA LEU A 81 -1.48 16.12 -3.26
C LEU A 81 -0.83 15.76 -4.62
N LYS A 82 0.22 16.48 -5.03
CA LYS A 82 0.94 16.17 -6.29
C LYS A 82 1.69 14.85 -6.19
N ILE A 83 2.35 14.58 -5.06
CA ILE A 83 3.09 13.34 -4.84
C ILE A 83 2.13 12.15 -4.85
N VAL A 84 1.03 12.21 -4.09
CA VAL A 84 0.00 11.16 -4.03
C VAL A 84 -0.58 10.88 -5.42
N LYS A 85 -0.87 11.93 -6.22
CA LYS A 85 -1.29 11.75 -7.63
C LYS A 85 -0.28 10.99 -8.47
N SER A 86 1.01 11.31 -8.32
CA SER A 86 2.09 10.62 -9.04
C SER A 86 2.20 9.15 -8.61
N ILE A 87 2.09 8.86 -7.30
CA ILE A 87 2.12 7.49 -6.77
C ILE A 87 0.95 6.68 -7.32
N ILE A 88 -0.27 7.23 -7.28
CA ILE A 88 -1.47 6.57 -7.82
C ILE A 88 -1.31 6.29 -9.32
N SER A 89 -0.82 7.28 -10.09
CA SER A 89 -0.60 7.10 -11.52
C SER A 89 0.46 6.02 -11.80
N PHE A 90 1.53 5.98 -11.01
CA PHE A 90 2.59 4.98 -11.14
C PHE A 90 2.06 3.57 -10.84
N ALA A 91 1.38 3.38 -9.71
CA ALA A 91 0.82 2.09 -9.31
C ALA A 91 -0.16 1.57 -10.37
N LYS A 92 -1.03 2.44 -10.88
CA LYS A 92 -1.98 2.09 -11.94
C LYS A 92 -1.31 1.65 -13.25
N GLN A 93 -0.18 2.24 -13.62
CA GLN A 93 0.57 1.82 -14.82
C GLN A 93 1.23 0.44 -14.67
N LEU A 94 1.38 -0.04 -13.43
CA LEU A 94 1.91 -1.35 -13.10
C LEU A 94 0.81 -2.34 -12.71
N ASP A 95 -0.47 -1.97 -12.86
CA ASP A 95 -1.62 -2.76 -12.42
C ASP A 95 -1.61 -3.10 -10.91
N ILE A 96 -0.99 -2.23 -10.10
CA ILE A 96 -0.93 -2.34 -8.63
C ILE A 96 -2.07 -1.53 -8.02
N LYS A 97 -2.81 -2.15 -7.09
CA LYS A 97 -3.91 -1.48 -6.37
C LYS A 97 -3.36 -0.58 -5.26
N VAL A 98 -3.98 0.57 -5.05
CA VAL A 98 -3.54 1.55 -4.05
C VAL A 98 -4.43 1.55 -2.82
N VAL A 99 -3.81 1.56 -1.65
CA VAL A 99 -4.48 1.81 -0.37
C VAL A 99 -4.00 3.15 0.18
N ALA A 100 -4.91 4.06 0.53
CA ALA A 100 -4.56 5.28 1.25
C ALA A 100 -4.92 5.15 2.74
N GLU A 101 -3.94 5.38 3.61
CA GLU A 101 -4.07 5.17 5.04
C GLU A 101 -4.35 6.44 5.84
N LYS A 102 -4.82 6.25 7.08
CA LYS A 102 -5.20 7.30 8.04
C LYS A 102 -6.15 8.38 7.48
N VAL A 103 -7.09 7.98 6.61
CA VAL A 103 -8.21 8.82 6.18
C VAL A 103 -9.10 9.15 7.39
N HIS A 104 -8.99 10.36 7.92
CA HIS A 104 -9.60 10.75 9.20
C HIS A 104 -10.72 11.80 9.09
N ASN A 105 -10.97 12.34 7.89
CA ASN A 105 -12.08 13.27 7.65
C ASN A 105 -12.65 13.15 6.23
N GLN A 106 -13.82 13.77 6.02
CA GLN A 106 -14.55 13.77 4.75
C GLN A 106 -13.78 14.42 3.60
N GLU A 107 -13.04 15.50 3.83
CA GLU A 107 -12.33 16.22 2.78
C GLU A 107 -11.25 15.34 2.15
N ILE A 108 -10.46 14.67 3.00
CA ILE A 108 -9.44 13.70 2.57
C ILE A 108 -10.10 12.54 1.82
N TYR A 109 -11.20 12.00 2.36
CA TYR A 109 -11.95 10.92 1.72
C TYR A 109 -12.42 11.29 0.30
N ASN A 110 -13.03 12.47 0.15
CA ASN A 110 -13.52 12.96 -1.13
C ASN A 110 -12.38 13.12 -2.14
N ILE A 111 -11.27 13.75 -1.73
CA ILE A 111 -10.10 13.92 -2.58
C ILE A 111 -9.61 12.55 -3.08
N LEU A 112 -9.39 11.59 -2.19
CA LEU A 112 -8.85 10.28 -2.57
C LEU A 112 -9.82 9.47 -3.44
N THR A 113 -11.13 9.63 -3.21
CA THR A 113 -12.18 9.04 -4.04
C THR A 113 -12.16 9.63 -5.45
N ASP A 114 -12.02 10.96 -5.57
CA ASP A 114 -11.92 11.66 -6.87
C ASP A 114 -10.64 11.27 -7.62
N LEU A 115 -9.55 11.00 -6.88
CA LEU A 115 -8.31 10.45 -7.43
C LEU A 115 -8.40 8.97 -7.82
N LYS A 116 -9.53 8.31 -7.53
CA LYS A 116 -9.79 6.89 -7.83
C LYS A 116 -8.79 5.96 -7.16
N VAL A 117 -8.47 6.22 -5.89
CA VAL A 117 -7.75 5.26 -5.03
C VAL A 117 -8.62 4.01 -4.85
N ASP A 118 -8.03 2.82 -4.91
CA ASP A 118 -8.77 1.56 -4.85
C ASP A 118 -9.37 1.28 -3.46
N TYR A 119 -8.61 1.56 -2.39
CA TYR A 119 -9.05 1.34 -1.01
C TYR A 119 -8.66 2.49 -0.08
N LEU A 120 -9.52 2.74 0.90
CA LEU A 120 -9.33 3.79 1.91
C LEU A 120 -9.37 3.16 3.30
N GLN A 121 -8.35 3.44 4.11
CA GLN A 121 -8.25 2.98 5.49
C GLN A 121 -8.10 4.19 6.41
N GLY A 122 -8.90 4.26 7.47
CA GLY A 122 -8.75 5.29 8.48
C GLY A 122 -9.98 5.52 9.34
N TYR A 123 -9.85 6.40 10.32
CA TYR A 123 -10.87 6.63 11.36
C TYR A 123 -12.18 7.20 10.84
N TYR A 124 -12.16 7.86 9.68
CA TYR A 124 -13.37 8.31 9.01
C TYR A 124 -14.20 7.13 8.49
N ILE A 125 -13.56 6.01 8.12
CA ILE A 125 -14.21 4.77 7.69
C ILE A 125 -14.61 3.93 8.90
N SER A 126 -13.60 3.52 9.69
CA SER A 126 -13.78 2.80 10.95
C SER A 126 -12.48 2.87 11.75
N LYS A 127 -12.62 3.05 13.06
CA LYS A 127 -11.50 2.84 13.99
C LYS A 127 -11.19 1.34 14.11
N PRO A 128 -9.95 0.96 14.46
CA PRO A 128 -9.62 -0.40 14.87
C PRO A 128 -10.55 -0.87 15.99
N LYS A 129 -10.99 -2.12 15.91
CA LYS A 129 -11.86 -2.76 16.89
C LYS A 129 -11.19 -4.02 17.40
N PRO A 130 -11.45 -4.44 18.66
CA PRO A 130 -10.87 -5.65 19.22
C PRO A 130 -11.34 -6.94 18.54
N THR A 131 -12.44 -6.88 17.78
CA THR A 131 -13.02 -8.00 17.02
C THR A 131 -13.51 -7.50 15.66
N ILE A 132 -13.42 -8.40 14.66
CA ILE A 132 -13.92 -8.23 13.29
C ILE A 132 -15.41 -8.55 13.28
#